data_AF-A0A4P6WRV5-F1
#
_entry.id   AF-A0A4P6WRV5-F1
#
_cell.length_a   1.000
_cell.length_b   1.000
_cell.length_c   1.000
_cell.angle_alpha   90.00
_cell.angle_beta   90.00
_cell.angle_gamma   90.00
#
_symmetry.space_group_name_H-M   'P 1'
#
loop_
_entity.id
_entity.type
_entity.pdbx_description
1 polymer ?
#
loop_
_entity_poly.entity_id
_entity_poly.type
_entity_poly.pdbx_seq_one_letter_code
_entity_poly.pdbx_strand_id
1 'polypeptide(L)'
;MKKLISTLFLILLSGCQIDPYTHAPTWTGTDWYDAGIQDAIAGYAVKDNETLADNYNDPEVDRTKYLKGYAEGQRKTCQQDFVYARGLTGKTFPSSCDTVENVDQLHSAWQKGATEGAASIRLN
;
A
#
# COMPACT_ATOMS: atom_id res chain seq x y z
N MET A 1 -14.95 38.13 -44.80
CA MET A 1 -15.44 36.75 -44.57
C MET A 1 -14.39 35.67 -44.86
N LYS A 2 -13.62 35.72 -45.97
CA LYS A 2 -12.56 34.72 -46.26
C LYS A 2 -11.41 34.64 -45.23
N LYS A 3 -10.97 35.78 -44.67
CA LYS A 3 -9.84 35.79 -43.70
C LYS A 3 -10.19 35.17 -42.33
N LEU A 4 -11.45 35.27 -41.89
CA LEU A 4 -11.90 34.68 -40.62
C LEU A 4 -11.97 33.14 -40.69
N ILE A 5 -12.28 32.60 -41.87
CA ILE A 5 -12.33 31.15 -42.11
C ILE A 5 -10.92 30.54 -42.09
N SER A 6 -9.93 31.23 -42.65
CA SER A 6 -8.53 30.76 -42.61
C SER A 6 -7.95 30.73 -41.20
N THR A 7 -8.28 31.70 -40.34
CA THR A 7 -7.77 31.72 -38.96
C THR A 7 -8.38 30.61 -38.11
N LEU A 8 -9.66 30.26 -38.36
CA LEU A 8 -10.36 29.19 -37.65
C LEU A 8 -9.78 27.80 -38.00
N PHE A 9 -9.33 27.61 -39.25
CA PHE A 9 -8.72 26.36 -39.70
C PHE A 9 -7.33 26.11 -39.10
N LEU A 10 -6.56 27.17 -38.82
CA LEU A 10 -5.23 27.08 -38.20
C LEU A 10 -5.30 26.70 -36.70
N ILE A 11 -6.37 27.10 -36.00
CA ILE A 11 -6.58 26.77 -34.57
C ILE A 11 -6.95 25.29 -34.39
N LEU A 12 -7.58 24.66 -35.40
CA LEU A 12 -7.93 23.24 -35.36
C LEU A 12 -6.71 22.30 -35.55
N LEU A 13 -5.56 22.81 -35.99
CA LEU A 13 -4.35 22.03 -36.26
C LEU A 13 -3.37 21.97 -35.08
N SER A 14 -3.58 22.73 -34.00
CA SER A 14 -2.82 22.58 -32.76
C SER A 14 -3.47 21.54 -31.85
N GLY A 15 -3.52 20.29 -32.29
CA GLY A 15 -3.72 19.17 -31.37
C GLY A 15 -2.45 19.05 -30.53
N CYS A 16 -2.51 19.41 -29.25
CA CYS A 16 -1.43 19.09 -28.32
C CYS A 16 -1.16 17.60 -28.43
N GLN A 17 0.06 17.21 -28.84
CA GLN A 17 0.54 15.85 -28.71
C GLN A 17 0.64 15.58 -27.20
N ILE A 18 -0.46 15.10 -26.61
CA ILE A 18 -0.42 14.48 -25.29
C ILE A 18 0.28 13.17 -25.54
N ASP A 19 1.59 13.15 -25.36
CA ASP A 19 2.33 11.91 -25.30
C ASP A 19 1.79 11.16 -24.07
N PRO A 20 1.08 10.02 -24.26
CA PRO A 20 0.48 9.27 -23.16
C PRO A 20 1.53 8.70 -22.20
N TYR A 21 2.82 8.79 -22.56
CA TYR A 21 3.96 8.33 -21.78
C TYR A 21 4.71 9.47 -21.08
N THR A 22 4.23 10.72 -21.14
CA THR A 22 4.76 11.82 -20.30
C THR A 22 4.72 11.50 -18.80
N HIS A 23 3.84 10.58 -18.38
CA HIS A 23 3.76 10.04 -17.02
C HIS A 23 4.09 8.54 -16.97
N ALA A 24 4.71 7.98 -18.02
CA ALA A 24 5.22 6.63 -17.92
C ALA A 24 6.26 6.61 -16.78
N PRO A 25 6.11 5.74 -15.78
CA PRO A 25 7.10 5.62 -14.74
C PRO A 25 8.44 5.31 -15.42
N THR A 26 9.40 6.21 -15.26
CA THR A 26 10.79 5.88 -15.55
C THR A 26 11.12 4.70 -14.65
N TRP A 27 11.46 3.54 -15.23
CA TRP A 27 11.84 2.34 -14.48
C TRP A 27 13.16 2.59 -13.73
N THR A 28 13.08 3.33 -12.63
CA THR A 28 14.20 3.68 -11.77
C THR A 28 14.27 2.67 -10.63
N GLY A 29 14.55 1.41 -10.95
CA GLY A 29 14.70 0.32 -9.97
C GLY A 29 13.49 0.11 -9.06
N THR A 30 13.61 -0.80 -8.09
CA THR A 30 12.57 -1.02 -7.08
C THR A 30 12.59 0.10 -6.05
N ASP A 31 11.43 0.72 -5.79
CA ASP A 31 11.27 1.57 -4.60
C ASP A 31 11.12 0.71 -3.36
N TRP A 32 12.26 0.39 -2.75
CA TRP A 32 12.32 -0.43 -1.55
C TRP A 32 11.59 0.20 -0.35
N TYR A 33 11.51 1.54 -0.26
CA TYR A 33 10.79 2.20 0.84
C TYR A 33 9.28 1.97 0.70
N ASP A 34 8.74 2.19 -0.49
CA ASP A 34 7.32 1.93 -0.75
C ASP A 34 7.00 0.43 -0.65
N ALA A 35 7.88 -0.45 -1.11
CA ALA A 35 7.76 -1.90 -0.92
C ALA A 35 7.57 -2.28 0.57
N GLY A 36 8.38 -1.71 1.45
CA GLY A 36 8.25 -1.90 2.90
C GLY A 36 6.91 -1.41 3.45
N ILE A 37 6.47 -0.22 3.04
CA ILE A 37 5.17 0.33 3.46
C ILE A 37 4.04 -0.62 3.05
N GLN A 38 4.04 -1.08 1.80
CA GLN A 38 2.97 -1.95 1.27
C GLN A 38 2.93 -3.29 1.99
N ASP A 39 4.08 -3.91 2.26
CA ASP A 39 4.15 -5.17 2.99
C ASP A 39 3.56 -5.04 4.40
N ALA A 40 3.94 -3.99 5.13
CA ALA A 40 3.43 -3.76 6.47
C ALA A 40 1.92 -3.50 6.47
N ILE A 41 1.43 -2.64 5.57
CA ILE A 41 -0.02 -2.32 5.44
C ILE A 41 -0.83 -3.57 5.05
N ALA A 42 -0.31 -4.41 4.17
CA ALA A 42 -0.94 -5.67 3.78
C ALA A 42 -1.02 -6.68 4.95
N GLY A 43 -0.25 -6.47 6.01
CA GLY A 43 -0.22 -7.32 7.20
C GLY A 43 0.81 -8.44 7.12
N TYR A 44 1.75 -8.38 6.18
CA TYR A 44 2.80 -9.40 6.02
C TYR A 44 3.91 -9.21 7.05
N ALA A 45 4.48 -10.31 7.52
CA ALA A 45 5.74 -10.27 8.26
C ALA A 45 6.86 -9.67 7.39
N VAL A 46 7.89 -9.13 8.05
CA VAL A 46 9.10 -8.64 7.39
C VAL A 46 9.69 -9.77 6.54
N LYS A 47 9.87 -9.55 5.23
CA LYS A 47 10.47 -10.53 4.31
C LYS A 47 11.99 -10.54 4.42
N ASP A 48 12.63 -11.64 4.09
CA ASP A 48 14.09 -11.71 3.90
C ASP A 48 14.52 -11.15 2.54
N ASN A 49 15.82 -10.99 2.32
CA ASN A 49 16.33 -10.34 1.11
C ASN A 49 16.12 -11.22 -0.13
N GLU A 50 16.20 -12.53 0.02
CA GLU A 50 15.98 -13.50 -1.05
C GLU A 50 14.55 -13.40 -1.57
N THR A 51 13.58 -13.42 -0.66
CA THR A 51 12.15 -13.24 -0.98
C THR A 51 11.86 -11.87 -1.57
N LEU A 52 12.54 -10.82 -1.11
CA LEU A 52 12.40 -9.47 -1.67
C LEU A 52 12.95 -9.40 -3.10
N ALA A 53 14.14 -9.94 -3.32
CA ALA A 53 14.76 -9.96 -4.64
C ALA A 53 13.90 -10.72 -5.65
N ASP A 54 13.37 -11.88 -5.24
CA ASP A 54 12.50 -12.70 -6.09
C ASP A 54 11.17 -12.01 -6.39
N ASN A 55 10.52 -11.41 -5.39
CA ASN A 55 9.21 -10.75 -5.56
C ASN A 55 9.25 -9.54 -6.49
N TYR A 56 10.35 -8.79 -6.46
CA TYR A 56 10.52 -7.56 -7.24
C TYR A 56 11.38 -7.76 -8.50
N ASN A 57 11.92 -8.97 -8.71
CA ASN A 57 12.89 -9.28 -9.77
C ASN A 57 14.06 -8.28 -9.76
N ASP A 58 14.57 -7.97 -8.57
CA ASP A 58 15.60 -6.96 -8.31
C ASP A 58 16.59 -7.49 -7.27
N PRO A 59 17.78 -7.98 -7.68
CA PRO A 59 18.76 -8.55 -6.76
C PRO A 59 19.42 -7.50 -5.85
N GLU A 60 19.32 -6.20 -6.18
CA GLU A 60 19.94 -5.11 -5.44
C GLU A 60 19.01 -4.59 -4.32
N VAL A 61 18.73 -5.45 -3.34
CA VAL A 61 17.83 -5.14 -2.23
C VAL A 61 18.41 -4.05 -1.32
N ASP A 62 17.80 -2.86 -1.32
CA ASP A 62 18.08 -1.82 -0.31
C ASP A 62 17.30 -2.14 0.98
N ARG A 63 17.89 -3.04 1.78
CA ARG A 63 17.31 -3.51 3.04
C ARG A 63 17.01 -2.37 4.03
N THR A 64 17.86 -1.35 4.05
CA THR A 64 17.71 -0.22 4.97
C THR A 64 16.47 0.60 4.61
N LYS A 65 16.26 0.91 3.31
CA LYS A 65 15.05 1.60 2.85
C LYS A 65 13.80 0.76 3.09
N TYR A 66 13.87 -0.54 2.80
CA TYR A 66 12.76 -1.46 3.05
C TYR A 66 12.32 -1.46 4.51
N LEU A 67 13.24 -1.64 5.45
CA LEU A 67 12.90 -1.65 6.88
C LEU A 67 12.38 -0.30 7.36
N LYS A 68 12.91 0.81 6.83
CA LYS A 68 12.41 2.15 7.14
C LYS A 68 10.95 2.33 6.69
N GLY A 69 10.63 1.89 5.47
CA GLY A 69 9.27 1.91 4.93
C GLY A 69 8.34 0.97 5.69
N TYR A 70 8.82 -0.21 6.03
CA TYR A 70 8.08 -1.20 6.81
C TYR A 70 7.66 -0.64 8.18
N ALA A 71 8.59 -0.01 8.91
CA ALA A 71 8.28 0.64 10.19
C ALA A 71 7.25 1.78 10.03
N GLU A 72 7.30 2.53 8.92
CA GLU A 72 6.28 3.54 8.62
C GLU A 72 4.91 2.92 8.34
N GLY A 73 4.85 1.82 7.59
CA GLY A 73 3.62 1.07 7.37
C GLY A 73 3.06 0.46 8.66
N GLN A 74 3.92 -0.04 9.56
CA GLN A 74 3.53 -0.50 10.89
C GLN A 74 2.82 0.61 11.69
N ARG A 75 3.38 1.83 11.72
CA ARG A 75 2.72 2.96 12.41
C ARG A 75 1.32 3.25 11.86
N LYS A 76 1.09 3.05 10.57
CA LYS A 76 -0.21 3.30 9.92
C LYS A 76 -1.22 2.19 10.20
N THR A 77 -0.79 0.93 10.18
CA THR A 77 -1.70 -0.24 10.25
C THR A 77 -1.90 -0.78 11.67
N CYS A 78 -0.88 -0.68 12.53
CA CYS A 78 -0.88 -1.23 13.90
C CYS A 78 -1.55 -0.28 14.91
N GLN A 79 -2.77 0.16 14.59
CA GLN A 79 -3.63 0.96 15.45
C GLN A 79 -4.73 0.10 16.04
N GLN A 80 -5.12 0.36 17.29
CA GLN A 80 -6.13 -0.45 18.01
C GLN A 80 -7.45 -0.57 17.24
N ASP A 81 -7.94 0.54 16.67
CA ASP A 81 -9.18 0.57 15.90
C ASP A 81 -9.10 -0.28 14.62
N PHE A 82 -7.94 -0.27 13.93
CA PHE A 82 -7.75 -1.06 12.72
C PHE A 82 -7.68 -2.56 13.02
N VAL A 83 -6.92 -2.97 14.04
CA VAL A 83 -6.84 -4.39 14.42
C VAL A 83 -8.17 -4.88 15.00
N TYR A 84 -8.91 -4.04 15.73
CA TYR A 84 -10.27 -4.33 16.17
C TYR A 84 -11.21 -4.58 15.00
N ALA A 85 -11.24 -3.66 14.01
CA ALA A 85 -12.08 -3.80 12.81
C ALA A 85 -11.70 -5.05 11.98
N ARG A 86 -10.41 -5.40 11.93
CA ARG A 86 -9.92 -6.63 11.29
C ARG A 86 -10.48 -7.87 12.01
N GLY A 87 -10.45 -7.88 13.34
CA GLY A 87 -11.09 -8.93 14.15
C GLY A 87 -12.60 -9.01 13.91
N LEU A 88 -13.29 -7.87 13.93
CA LEU A 88 -14.75 -7.78 13.70
C LEU A 88 -15.19 -8.40 12.38
N THR A 89 -14.34 -8.29 11.35
CA THR A 89 -14.58 -8.86 10.02
C THR A 89 -14.06 -10.30 9.87
N GLY A 90 -13.62 -10.94 10.96
CA GLY A 90 -13.13 -12.33 10.96
C GLY A 90 -11.75 -12.51 10.33
N LYS A 91 -11.04 -11.42 10.03
CA LYS A 91 -9.67 -11.49 9.51
C LYS A 91 -8.69 -11.75 10.65
N THR A 92 -7.57 -12.39 10.34
CA THR A 92 -6.51 -12.74 11.32
C THR A 92 -5.90 -11.51 11.98
N PHE A 93 -5.05 -11.69 12.99
CA PHE A 93 -4.16 -10.61 13.44
C PHE A 93 -3.08 -10.37 12.36
N PRO A 94 -2.75 -9.10 12.02
CA PRO A 94 -1.73 -8.83 11.01
C PRO A 94 -0.33 -9.14 11.58
N SER A 95 0.41 -10.04 10.91
CA SER A 95 1.77 -10.41 11.35
C SER A 95 2.74 -9.23 11.34
N SER A 96 2.45 -8.18 10.58
CA SER A 96 3.21 -6.94 10.63
C SER A 96 3.15 -6.23 11.98
N CYS A 97 2.20 -6.56 12.84
CA CYS A 97 2.08 -5.97 14.18
C CYS A 97 2.62 -6.88 15.29
N ASP A 98 3.17 -8.07 14.98
CA ASP A 98 3.65 -9.02 16.00
C ASP A 98 4.89 -8.51 16.78
N THR A 99 5.60 -7.53 16.21
CA THR A 99 6.87 -7.03 16.76
C THR A 99 6.81 -5.59 17.26
N VAL A 100 5.63 -4.96 17.29
CA VAL A 100 5.50 -3.58 17.80
C VAL A 100 5.41 -3.57 19.33
N GLU A 101 5.85 -2.48 19.96
CA GLU A 101 5.95 -2.39 21.42
C GLU A 101 4.62 -2.64 22.15
N ASN A 102 3.50 -2.19 21.58
CA ASN A 102 2.17 -2.30 22.16
C ASN A 102 1.37 -3.54 21.67
N VAL A 103 2.04 -4.59 21.23
CA VAL A 103 1.41 -5.79 20.64
C VAL A 103 0.32 -6.43 21.53
N ASP A 104 0.51 -6.47 22.85
CA ASP A 104 -0.49 -7.03 23.78
C ASP A 104 -1.82 -6.26 23.76
N GLN A 105 -1.75 -4.93 23.63
CA GLN A 105 -2.91 -4.07 23.53
C GLN A 105 -3.63 -4.27 22.19
N LEU A 106 -2.85 -4.49 21.12
CA LEU A 106 -3.39 -4.76 19.78
C LEU A 106 -4.06 -6.13 19.71
N HIS A 107 -3.46 -7.18 20.28
CA HIS A 107 -4.09 -8.50 20.38
C HIS A 107 -5.39 -8.44 21.17
N SER A 108 -5.41 -7.72 22.28
CA SER A 108 -6.62 -7.54 23.09
C SER A 108 -7.75 -6.87 22.28
N ALA A 109 -7.44 -5.81 21.53
CA ALA A 109 -8.39 -5.13 20.66
C ALA A 109 -8.89 -6.04 19.51
N TRP A 110 -7.99 -6.76 18.85
CA TRP A 110 -8.35 -7.72 17.80
C TRP A 110 -9.25 -8.84 18.33
N GLN A 111 -8.92 -9.44 19.48
CA GLN A 111 -9.69 -10.53 20.09
C GLN A 111 -11.10 -10.07 20.49
N LYS A 112 -11.22 -8.84 21.01
CA LYS A 112 -12.52 -8.21 21.27
C LYS A 112 -13.35 -8.13 20.00
N GLY A 113 -12.78 -7.57 18.92
CA GLY A 113 -13.44 -7.48 17.63
C GLY A 113 -13.86 -8.85 17.09
N ALA A 114 -12.98 -9.85 17.12
CA ALA A 114 -13.26 -11.21 16.67
C ALA A 114 -14.42 -11.87 17.45
N THR A 115 -14.48 -11.64 18.76
CA THR A 115 -15.55 -12.17 19.62
C THR A 115 -16.90 -11.53 19.29
N GLU A 116 -16.93 -10.21 19.16
CA GLU A 116 -18.15 -9.47 18.81
C GLU A 116 -18.63 -9.76 17.38
N GLY A 117 -17.69 -9.87 16.43
CA GLY A 117 -17.95 -10.25 15.04
C GLY A 117 -18.58 -11.65 14.96
N ALA A 118 -17.99 -12.63 15.64
CA ALA A 118 -18.53 -13.99 15.69
C ALA A 118 -19.91 -14.04 16.38
N ALA A 119 -20.15 -13.25 17.42
CA ALA A 119 -21.44 -13.18 18.10
C ALA A 119 -22.53 -12.61 17.18
N SER A 120 -22.25 -11.55 16.43
CA SER A 120 -23.22 -10.94 15.50
C SER A 120 -23.65 -11.87 14.36
N ILE A 121 -22.74 -12.71 13.86
CA ILE A 121 -23.06 -13.70 12.82
C ILE A 121 -24.01 -14.79 13.34
N ARG A 122 -23.87 -15.21 14.61
CA ARG A 122 -24.68 -16.28 15.20
C ARG A 122 -26.12 -15.87 15.51
N LEU A 123 -26.39 -14.58 15.61
CA LEU A 123 -27.71 -14.03 15.94
C LEU A 123 -28.54 -13.73 14.67
N ASN A 124 -27.94 -13.85 13.49
CA ASN A 124 -28.60 -13.74 12.18
C ASN A 124 -28.83 -15.14 11.58
#